data_AF-A0A945GM38-F1
#
_entry.id   AF-A0A945GM38-F1
#
_cell.length_a   1.000
_cell.length_b   1.000
_cell.length_c   1.000
_cell.angle_alpha   90.00
_cell.angle_beta   90.00
_cell.angle_gamma   90.00
#
_symmetry.space_group_name_H-M   'P 1'
#
loop_
_entity.id
_entity.type
_entity.pdbx_description
1 polymer ?
#
loop_
_entity_poly.entity_id
_entity_poly.type
_entity_poly.pdbx_seq_one_letter_code
_entity_poly.pdbx_strand_id
1 'polypeptide(L)'
;MMVIAERRRLMVLCYAFFCVSCLLAGVGVAQPFFMDATKEMGAGLFSSRGLASGDYNNDSLPDLFFSHNNAAQIKLLRNTGRDRFVDDSSIIQSEIPSKRMGGGPVWGDYDNDGDLDLFVSIGAWEDHQRNGNMLLRNDRGVFVDVAVASGLTDVQSTDNAVWMDYDRDGLLDLYTGNLGNSTSRNLLYHNKGDGSFVDVTEQAGLNIPFNPETGGSNGGIVAGDFND
;
A
#
# COMPACT_ATOMS: atom_id res chain seq x y z
N MET A 1 8.92 -46.47 -62.73
CA MET A 1 7.66 -46.90 -62.07
C MET A 1 7.98 -47.44 -60.68
N MET A 2 8.26 -46.59 -59.68
CA MET A 2 8.16 -46.91 -58.23
C MET A 2 8.52 -45.70 -57.33
N VAL A 3 7.79 -44.57 -57.39
CA VAL A 3 7.98 -43.45 -56.42
C VAL A 3 6.64 -42.81 -56.00
N ILE A 4 5.53 -43.58 -55.99
CA ILE A 4 4.21 -43.05 -55.58
C ILE A 4 3.56 -43.85 -54.42
N ALA A 5 4.18 -44.93 -53.93
CA ALA A 5 3.55 -45.79 -52.92
C ALA A 5 3.84 -45.43 -51.44
N GLU A 6 4.83 -44.59 -51.13
CA GLU A 6 5.22 -44.33 -49.73
C GLU A 6 4.53 -43.13 -49.05
N ARG A 7 3.85 -42.26 -49.80
CA ARG A 7 3.23 -41.05 -49.22
C ARG A 7 1.84 -41.24 -48.61
N ARG A 8 1.33 -42.48 -48.48
CA ARG A 8 -0.01 -42.74 -47.89
C ARG A 8 -0.01 -43.47 -46.54
N ARG A 9 1.17 -43.79 -45.96
CA ARG A 9 1.24 -44.43 -44.63
C ARG A 9 1.68 -43.52 -43.49
N LEU A 10 2.17 -42.31 -43.75
CA LEU A 10 2.59 -41.39 -42.69
C LEU A 10 1.44 -40.57 -42.08
N MET A 11 0.33 -40.38 -42.80
CA MET A 11 -0.72 -39.44 -42.38
C MET A 11 -1.73 -40.03 -41.37
N VAL A 12 -1.72 -41.35 -41.14
CA VAL A 12 -2.62 -42.03 -40.19
C VAL A 12 -1.96 -42.24 -38.82
N LEU A 13 -0.61 -42.24 -38.72
CA LEU A 13 0.07 -42.40 -37.43
C LEU A 13 0.09 -41.12 -36.57
N CYS A 14 0.03 -39.93 -37.17
CA CYS A 14 0.06 -38.66 -36.42
C CYS A 14 -1.26 -38.35 -35.68
N TYR A 15 -2.40 -38.86 -36.15
CA TYR A 15 -3.69 -38.63 -35.47
C TYR A 15 -3.90 -39.54 -34.25
N ALA A 16 -3.35 -40.77 -34.27
CA ALA A 16 -3.49 -41.70 -33.15
C ALA A 16 -2.67 -41.27 -31.91
N PHE A 17 -1.53 -40.61 -32.10
CA PHE A 17 -0.73 -40.11 -30.97
C PHE A 17 -1.26 -38.81 -30.36
N PHE A 18 -1.93 -37.96 -31.14
CA PHE A 18 -2.48 -36.71 -30.63
C PHE A 18 -3.78 -36.91 -29.83
N CYS A 19 -4.56 -37.94 -30.15
CA CYS A 19 -5.79 -38.23 -29.41
C CYS A 19 -5.56 -38.94 -28.07
N VAL A 20 -4.44 -39.65 -27.86
CA VAL A 20 -4.15 -40.30 -26.57
C VAL A 20 -3.53 -39.33 -25.55
N SER A 21 -2.79 -38.31 -25.99
CA SER A 21 -2.25 -37.27 -25.08
C SER A 21 -3.34 -36.38 -24.48
N CYS A 22 -4.43 -36.13 -25.19
CA CYS A 22 -5.58 -35.38 -24.67
C CYS A 22 -6.50 -36.23 -23.77
N LEU A 23 -6.33 -37.55 -23.72
CA LEU A 23 -7.09 -38.46 -22.83
C LEU A 23 -6.36 -38.79 -21.53
N LEU A 24 -5.07 -38.42 -21.40
CA LEU A 24 -4.28 -38.54 -20.16
C LEU A 24 -4.00 -37.20 -19.48
N ALA A 25 -4.28 -36.08 -20.15
CA ALA A 25 -4.40 -34.79 -19.49
C ALA A 25 -5.73 -34.77 -18.74
N GLY A 26 -5.75 -35.42 -17.55
CA GLY A 26 -6.77 -35.11 -16.56
C GLY A 26 -6.83 -33.60 -16.40
N VAL A 27 -8.02 -33.09 -16.08
CA VAL A 27 -8.21 -31.69 -15.68
C VAL A 27 -7.40 -31.48 -14.40
N GLY A 28 -6.09 -31.27 -14.57
CA GLY A 28 -5.19 -30.86 -13.52
C GLY A 28 -5.64 -29.47 -13.19
N VAL A 29 -6.51 -29.36 -12.20
CA VAL A 29 -6.77 -28.10 -11.54
C VAL A 29 -5.39 -27.68 -11.03
N ALA A 30 -4.75 -26.74 -11.73
CA ALA A 30 -3.50 -26.16 -11.29
C ALA A 30 -3.82 -25.39 -10.01
N GLN A 31 -3.77 -26.10 -8.89
CA GLN A 31 -3.90 -25.50 -7.59
C GLN A 31 -2.63 -24.68 -7.38
N PRO A 32 -2.73 -23.36 -7.16
CA PRO A 32 -1.55 -22.58 -6.83
C PRO A 32 -0.99 -23.13 -5.52
N PHE A 33 0.23 -23.65 -5.58
CA PHE A 33 1.02 -23.94 -4.39
C PHE A 33 1.77 -22.67 -4.03
N PHE A 34 1.49 -22.12 -2.85
CA PHE A 34 2.30 -21.05 -2.30
C PHE A 34 3.48 -21.67 -1.55
N MET A 35 4.68 -21.19 -1.85
CA MET A 35 5.89 -21.53 -1.09
C MET A 35 6.28 -20.34 -0.23
N ASP A 36 6.59 -20.60 1.04
CA ASP A 36 7.18 -19.59 1.90
C ASP A 36 8.62 -19.30 1.41
N ALA A 37 8.82 -18.12 0.84
CA ALA A 37 10.11 -17.61 0.38
C ALA A 37 10.65 -16.47 1.26
N THR A 38 9.99 -16.18 2.39
CA THR A 38 10.23 -15.00 3.25
C THR A 38 11.71 -14.84 3.63
N LYS A 39 12.31 -15.94 4.08
CA LYS A 39 13.73 -15.97 4.49
C LYS A 39 14.68 -15.86 3.30
N GLU A 40 14.36 -16.53 2.19
CA GLU A 40 15.20 -16.57 0.99
C GLU A 40 15.27 -15.20 0.31
N MET A 41 14.15 -14.48 0.33
CA MET A 41 14.03 -13.15 -0.26
C MET A 41 14.62 -12.04 0.62
N GLY A 42 15.12 -12.34 1.83
CA GLY A 42 15.60 -11.31 2.75
C GLY A 42 14.51 -10.46 3.42
N ALA A 43 13.24 -10.79 3.19
CA ALA A 43 12.09 -10.16 3.85
C ALA A 43 11.81 -10.86 5.20
N GLY A 44 12.81 -10.92 6.09
CA GLY A 44 12.77 -11.72 7.31
C GLY A 44 11.53 -11.50 8.20
N LEU A 45 11.27 -12.41 9.14
CA LEU A 45 10.11 -12.30 10.03
C LEU A 45 10.28 -11.15 11.02
N PHE A 46 9.38 -10.17 10.95
CA PHE A 46 9.16 -9.15 11.95
C PHE A 46 7.66 -9.00 12.17
N SER A 47 7.25 -8.59 13.38
CA SER A 47 5.86 -8.18 13.59
C SER A 47 5.59 -6.94 12.74
N SER A 48 4.38 -6.76 12.23
CA SER A 48 3.97 -5.54 11.54
C SER A 48 2.47 -5.36 11.72
N ARG A 49 2.00 -4.12 11.65
CA ARG A 49 0.57 -3.80 11.66
C ARG A 49 0.06 -3.59 10.24
N GLY A 50 0.79 -2.79 9.46
CA GLY A 50 0.44 -2.40 8.11
C GLY A 50 1.59 -2.60 7.13
N LEU A 51 1.25 -2.64 5.85
CA LEU A 51 2.18 -2.70 4.73
C LEU A 51 1.70 -1.76 3.63
N ALA A 52 2.64 -1.05 2.99
CA ALA A 52 2.42 -0.36 1.73
C ALA A 52 3.44 -0.82 0.69
N SER A 53 2.98 -1.09 -0.54
CA SER A 53 3.85 -1.40 -1.67
C SER A 53 3.96 -0.20 -2.60
N GLY A 54 5.17 0.18 -2.98
CA GLY A 54 5.42 1.33 -3.87
C GLY A 54 6.88 1.34 -4.33
N ASP A 55 7.13 1.85 -5.53
CA ASP A 55 8.49 2.03 -6.09
C ASP A 55 9.03 3.39 -5.62
N TYR A 56 9.68 3.42 -4.46
CA TYR A 56 10.07 4.71 -3.85
C TYR A 56 11.34 5.29 -4.48
N ASN A 57 12.13 4.48 -5.17
CA ASN A 57 13.40 4.88 -5.77
C ASN A 57 13.33 4.95 -7.31
N ASN A 58 12.14 4.80 -7.89
CA ASN A 58 11.88 4.87 -9.32
C ASN A 58 12.73 3.87 -10.14
N ASP A 59 12.99 2.68 -9.58
CA ASP A 59 13.73 1.61 -10.26
C ASP A 59 12.85 0.59 -10.99
N SER A 60 11.55 0.87 -11.05
CA SER A 60 10.49 0.05 -11.65
C SER A 60 10.23 -1.26 -10.92
N LEU A 61 10.73 -1.43 -9.70
CA LEU A 61 10.45 -2.56 -8.83
C LEU A 61 9.65 -2.08 -7.61
N PRO A 62 8.55 -2.76 -7.26
CA PRO A 62 7.81 -2.40 -6.06
C PRO A 62 8.62 -2.75 -4.80
N ASP A 63 8.77 -1.78 -3.92
CA ASP A 63 9.36 -1.89 -2.59
C ASP A 63 8.26 -2.02 -1.53
N LEU A 64 8.65 -2.38 -0.31
CA LEU A 64 7.72 -2.62 0.79
C LEU A 64 8.05 -1.74 1.99
N PHE A 65 7.08 -0.95 2.43
CA PHE A 65 7.10 -0.30 3.74
C PHE A 65 6.22 -1.06 4.73
N PHE A 66 6.67 -1.17 5.97
CA PHE A 66 5.91 -1.78 7.06
C PHE A 66 5.80 -0.85 8.26
N SER A 67 4.57 -0.71 8.77
CA SER A 67 4.30 -0.06 10.05
C SER A 67 4.29 -1.08 11.19
N HIS A 68 4.57 -0.62 12.42
CA HIS A 68 4.76 -1.49 13.57
C HIS A 68 4.07 -0.98 14.83
N ASN A 69 3.45 -1.90 15.59
CA ASN A 69 3.01 -1.66 16.97
C ASN A 69 4.04 -2.22 17.95
N ASN A 70 4.64 -1.38 18.80
CA ASN A 70 5.46 -1.84 19.94
C ASN A 70 6.81 -2.53 19.61
N ALA A 71 7.46 -2.20 18.50
CA ALA A 71 8.86 -2.54 18.26
C ALA A 71 9.58 -1.43 17.50
N ALA A 72 10.91 -1.41 17.66
CA ALA A 72 11.71 -0.21 17.61
C ALA A 72 11.81 0.51 16.25
N GLN A 73 11.40 -0.09 15.12
CA GLN A 73 11.68 0.49 13.81
C GLN A 73 10.60 0.15 12.78
N ILE A 74 10.22 1.16 11.99
CA ILE A 74 9.65 0.97 10.65
C ILE A 74 10.57 0.10 9.79
N LYS A 75 10.01 -0.56 8.78
CA LYS A 75 10.82 -1.25 7.77
C LYS A 75 10.56 -0.68 6.39
N LEU A 76 11.62 -0.28 5.70
CA LEU A 76 11.62 -0.04 4.27
C LEU A 76 12.52 -1.09 3.62
N LEU A 77 11.91 -1.99 2.85
CA LEU A 77 12.58 -3.07 2.15
C LEU A 77 12.62 -2.75 0.66
N ARG A 78 13.80 -2.41 0.15
CA ARG A 78 14.01 -2.17 -1.27
C ARG A 78 14.13 -3.48 -2.03
N ASN A 79 13.34 -3.63 -3.07
CA ASN A 79 13.40 -4.74 -3.99
C ASN A 79 14.59 -4.55 -4.95
N THR A 80 15.51 -5.51 -4.95
CA THR A 80 16.69 -5.48 -5.83
C THR A 80 16.49 -6.30 -7.11
N GLY A 81 15.28 -6.84 -7.30
CA GLY A 81 14.97 -7.84 -8.30
C GLY A 81 15.55 -9.21 -7.93
N ARG A 82 15.30 -10.20 -8.78
CA ARG A 82 15.78 -11.60 -8.59
C ARG A 82 15.44 -12.14 -7.21
N ASP A 83 14.19 -11.92 -6.79
CA ASP A 83 13.62 -12.43 -5.55
C ASP A 83 14.41 -12.02 -4.30
N ARG A 84 14.80 -10.74 -4.20
CA ARG A 84 15.61 -10.25 -3.06
C ARG A 84 15.27 -8.83 -2.64
N PHE A 85 15.10 -8.65 -1.33
CA PHE A 85 14.95 -7.39 -0.64
C PHE A 85 16.21 -7.02 0.17
N VAL A 86 16.45 -5.72 0.31
CA VAL A 86 17.48 -5.12 1.17
C VAL A 86 16.82 -4.14 2.13
N ASP A 87 17.24 -4.19 3.40
CA ASP A 87 16.74 -3.27 4.43
C ASP A 87 17.38 -1.88 4.25
N ASP A 88 16.58 -0.93 3.77
CA ASP A 88 16.96 0.46 3.55
C ASP A 88 16.38 1.38 4.64
N SER A 89 15.84 0.84 5.74
CA SER A 89 15.14 1.61 6.78
C SER A 89 15.95 2.78 7.36
N SER A 90 17.29 2.72 7.29
CA SER A 90 18.17 3.80 7.76
C SER A 90 18.08 5.09 6.94
N ILE A 91 17.51 5.07 5.74
CA ILE A 91 17.37 6.29 4.92
C ILE A 91 16.25 7.20 5.44
N ILE A 92 15.30 6.65 6.20
CA ILE A 92 14.27 7.42 6.88
C ILE A 92 14.87 7.90 8.20
N GLN A 93 15.34 9.15 8.22
CA GLN A 93 16.04 9.74 9.36
C GLN A 93 15.12 10.38 10.41
N SER A 94 13.80 10.14 10.31
CA SER A 94 12.84 10.71 11.26
C SER A 94 12.77 9.90 12.55
N GLU A 95 12.62 10.60 13.69
CA GLU A 95 12.35 10.00 15.00
C GLU A 95 10.90 9.46 15.03
N ILE A 96 10.65 8.33 14.38
CA ILE A 96 9.32 7.72 14.40
C ILE A 96 9.08 7.15 15.80
N PRO A 97 8.02 7.55 16.52
CA PRO A 97 7.67 6.94 17.80
C PRO A 97 7.22 5.49 17.55
N SER A 98 8.17 4.57 17.63
CA SER A 98 8.09 3.14 17.34
C SER A 98 6.97 2.34 18.03
N LYS A 99 6.22 2.96 18.94
CA LYS A 99 5.17 2.31 19.72
C LYS A 99 3.74 2.63 19.26
N ARG A 100 3.55 3.48 18.26
CA ARG A 100 2.24 4.13 18.06
C ARG A 100 1.79 4.20 16.61
N MET A 101 2.17 3.28 15.73
CA MET A 101 1.77 3.39 14.33
C MET A 101 0.36 2.85 14.07
N GLY A 102 -0.36 3.50 13.16
CA GLY A 102 -1.58 2.98 12.54
C GLY A 102 -1.30 1.86 11.53
N GLY A 103 -2.39 1.19 11.12
CA GLY A 103 -2.35 0.03 10.22
C GLY A 103 -2.27 0.38 8.73
N GLY A 104 -2.50 1.63 8.34
CA GLY A 104 -2.59 2.00 6.93
C GLY A 104 -1.57 3.04 6.51
N PRO A 105 -0.25 2.71 6.43
CA PRO A 105 0.66 3.52 5.64
C PRO A 105 0.23 3.50 4.17
N VAL A 106 0.34 4.63 3.47
CA VAL A 106 -0.09 4.74 2.07
C VAL A 106 0.89 5.59 1.25
N TRP A 107 1.33 5.02 0.12
CA TRP A 107 2.15 5.71 -0.87
C TRP A 107 1.29 6.61 -1.77
N GLY A 108 1.79 7.79 -2.11
CA GLY A 108 1.19 8.71 -3.07
C GLY A 108 2.15 9.85 -3.41
N ASP A 109 2.19 10.26 -4.67
CA ASP A 109 2.92 11.44 -5.14
C ASP A 109 2.04 12.67 -4.88
N TYR A 110 2.16 13.29 -3.69
CA TYR A 110 1.21 14.32 -3.27
C TYR A 110 1.56 15.70 -3.83
N ASP A 111 2.81 15.93 -4.22
CA ASP A 111 3.26 17.20 -4.79
C ASP A 111 3.52 17.14 -6.30
N ASN A 112 3.18 16.02 -6.94
CA ASN A 112 3.27 15.77 -8.39
C ASN A 112 4.70 15.94 -8.93
N ASP A 113 5.71 15.56 -8.14
CA ASP A 113 7.11 15.63 -8.52
C ASP A 113 7.65 14.35 -9.18
N GLY A 114 6.85 13.28 -9.15
CA GLY A 114 7.15 11.98 -9.75
C GLY A 114 7.87 11.00 -8.83
N ASP A 115 8.16 11.36 -7.59
CA ASP A 115 8.63 10.46 -6.55
C ASP A 115 7.45 10.08 -5.62
N LEU A 116 7.39 8.82 -5.18
CA LEU A 116 6.33 8.41 -4.24
C LEU A 116 6.65 8.89 -2.83
N ASP A 117 5.73 9.64 -2.23
CA ASP A 117 5.75 10.03 -0.81
C ASP A 117 4.97 9.05 0.05
N LEU A 118 5.22 9.09 1.36
CA LEU A 118 4.58 8.17 2.30
C LEU A 118 3.85 8.91 3.41
N PHE A 119 2.53 8.72 3.47
CA PHE A 119 1.78 9.07 4.66
C PHE A 119 1.78 7.90 5.66
N VAL A 120 2.04 8.21 6.92
CA VAL A 120 2.07 7.25 8.02
C VAL A 120 1.11 7.69 9.12
N SER A 121 0.02 6.94 9.25
CA SER A 121 -0.94 7.07 10.34
C SER A 121 -0.28 6.75 11.70
N ILE A 122 -0.59 7.53 12.75
CA ILE A 122 -0.09 7.38 14.11
C ILE A 122 -1.24 7.45 15.13
N GLY A 123 -1.14 6.64 16.19
CA GLY A 123 -1.98 6.70 17.39
C GLY A 123 -2.92 5.51 17.56
N ALA A 124 -2.79 4.44 16.78
CA ALA A 124 -3.61 3.26 16.94
C ALA A 124 -3.24 2.45 18.20
N TRP A 125 -4.25 2.10 19.00
CA TRP A 125 -4.28 1.09 20.06
C TRP A 125 -3.55 1.35 21.40
N GLU A 126 -2.80 2.43 21.58
CA GLU A 126 -2.28 2.80 22.91
C GLU A 126 -2.48 4.28 23.24
N ASP A 127 -3.15 4.52 24.38
CA ASP A 127 -3.25 5.80 25.08
C ASP A 127 -3.92 6.93 24.26
N HIS A 128 -4.81 7.71 24.88
CA HIS A 128 -5.36 8.94 24.30
C HIS A 128 -4.29 10.06 24.14
N GLN A 129 -3.01 9.71 24.01
CA GLN A 129 -1.90 10.60 23.71
C GLN A 129 -1.98 10.96 22.24
N ARG A 130 -2.51 12.16 22.05
CA ARG A 130 -2.62 12.84 20.79
C ARG A 130 -1.22 13.06 20.17
N ASN A 131 -0.89 12.27 19.15
CA ASN A 131 0.35 12.37 18.39
C ASN A 131 0.01 12.72 16.93
N GLY A 132 0.82 13.58 16.30
CA GLY A 132 0.66 13.90 14.89
C GLY A 132 1.00 12.71 14.00
N ASN A 133 0.31 12.60 12.88
CA ASN A 133 0.69 11.73 11.77
C ASN A 133 2.00 12.20 11.12
N MET A 134 2.58 11.38 10.25
CA MET A 134 3.74 11.77 9.44
C MET A 134 3.40 11.82 7.96
N LEU A 135 4.04 12.73 7.26
CA LEU A 135 4.08 12.79 5.81
C LEU A 135 5.56 12.85 5.43
N LEU A 136 6.09 11.72 4.99
CA LEU A 136 7.48 11.61 4.56
C LEU A 136 7.54 11.97 3.08
N ARG A 137 7.91 13.22 2.78
CA ARG A 137 8.19 13.63 1.41
C ARG A 137 9.48 12.96 0.96
N ASN A 138 9.49 12.41 -0.24
CA ASN A 138 10.59 11.66 -0.82
C ASN A 138 11.22 12.42 -1.98
N ASP A 139 12.41 12.97 -1.77
CA ASP A 139 13.17 13.62 -2.84
C ASP A 139 14.23 12.65 -3.39
N ARG A 140 13.85 11.76 -4.31
CA ARG A 140 14.72 10.72 -4.93
C ARG A 140 15.44 9.81 -3.93
N GLY A 141 14.68 9.23 -3.00
CA GLY A 141 15.18 8.32 -1.95
C GLY A 141 15.66 9.03 -0.68
N VAL A 142 15.45 10.35 -0.59
CA VAL A 142 15.73 11.15 0.62
C VAL A 142 14.42 11.55 1.26
N PHE A 143 14.13 10.98 2.44
CA PHE A 143 12.87 11.22 3.14
C PHE A 143 12.99 12.34 4.18
N VAL A 144 12.01 13.26 4.17
CA VAL A 144 11.85 14.31 5.16
C VAL A 144 10.42 14.30 5.70
N ASP A 145 10.27 14.30 7.03
CA ASP A 145 8.94 14.47 7.63
C ASP A 145 8.50 15.93 7.51
N VAL A 146 7.45 16.16 6.73
CA VAL A 146 6.88 17.47 6.44
C VAL A 146 5.45 17.61 6.97
N ALA A 147 4.92 16.68 7.78
CA ALA A 147 3.52 16.72 8.21
C ALA A 147 3.09 18.07 8.80
N VAL A 148 3.82 18.57 9.78
CA VAL A 148 3.53 19.87 10.44
C VAL A 148 3.70 21.02 9.45
N ALA A 149 4.76 21.01 8.64
CA ALA A 149 5.03 22.07 7.66
C ALA A 149 3.96 22.12 6.55
N SER A 150 3.36 20.98 6.24
CA SER A 150 2.31 20.80 5.24
C SER A 150 0.91 21.02 5.80
N GLY A 151 0.76 21.42 7.07
CA GLY A 151 -0.54 21.70 7.69
C GLY A 151 -1.31 20.48 8.22
N LEU A 152 -0.70 19.28 8.19
CA LEU A 152 -1.26 18.07 8.79
C LEU A 152 -0.98 18.04 10.30
N THR A 153 -1.57 18.99 11.02
CA THR A 153 -1.30 19.21 12.45
C THR A 153 -2.30 18.54 13.39
N ASP A 154 -3.27 17.79 12.86
CA ASP A 154 -4.18 17.04 13.72
C ASP A 154 -3.41 15.95 14.47
N VAL A 155 -3.88 15.70 15.68
CA VAL A 155 -3.25 14.81 16.63
C VAL A 155 -4.23 13.73 17.10
N GLN A 156 -5.35 13.52 16.41
CA GLN A 156 -6.21 12.38 16.70
C GLN A 156 -5.48 11.08 16.39
N SER A 157 -5.80 10.05 17.18
CA SER A 157 -5.39 8.70 16.87
C SER A 157 -5.89 8.32 15.47
N THR A 158 -4.97 8.01 14.56
CA THR A 158 -5.28 7.64 13.18
C THR A 158 -4.91 6.18 12.97
N ASP A 159 -5.79 5.38 12.37
CA ASP A 159 -5.50 3.98 12.04
C ASP A 159 -5.15 3.78 10.57
N ASN A 160 -5.85 4.47 9.67
CA ASN A 160 -5.66 4.29 8.23
C ASN A 160 -5.84 5.63 7.51
N ALA A 161 -5.37 5.70 6.28
CA ALA A 161 -5.65 6.81 5.39
C ALA A 161 -5.79 6.31 3.94
N VAL A 162 -6.31 7.18 3.07
CA VAL A 162 -6.34 6.94 1.63
C VAL A 162 -6.08 8.25 0.89
N TRP A 163 -5.32 8.16 -0.20
CA TRP A 163 -5.17 9.23 -1.17
C TRP A 163 -6.29 9.17 -2.20
N MET A 164 -6.85 10.32 -2.55
CA MET A 164 -7.83 10.44 -3.62
C MET A 164 -7.86 11.87 -4.15
N ASP A 165 -8.16 12.05 -5.42
CA ASP A 165 -8.48 13.38 -5.98
C ASP A 165 -10.00 13.58 -5.86
N TYR A 166 -10.47 14.16 -4.74
CA TYR A 166 -11.91 14.17 -4.42
C TYR A 166 -12.67 15.26 -5.20
N ASP A 167 -11.98 16.31 -5.64
CA ASP A 167 -12.57 17.43 -6.37
C ASP A 167 -12.16 17.51 -7.85
N ARG A 168 -11.33 16.57 -8.32
CA ARG A 168 -10.89 16.40 -9.71
C ARG A 168 -9.98 17.53 -10.20
N ASP A 169 -9.15 18.06 -9.31
CA ASP A 169 -8.19 19.11 -9.65
C ASP A 169 -6.82 18.55 -10.09
N GLY A 170 -6.62 17.23 -9.99
CA GLY A 170 -5.40 16.53 -10.35
C GLY A 170 -4.34 16.53 -9.24
N LEU A 171 -4.68 16.93 -8.03
CA LEU A 171 -3.85 16.84 -6.84
C LEU A 171 -4.41 15.75 -5.92
N LEU A 172 -3.52 14.96 -5.32
CA LEU A 172 -3.95 13.97 -4.33
C LEU A 172 -4.32 14.66 -3.02
N ASP A 173 -5.58 14.50 -2.60
CA ASP A 173 -6.11 14.84 -1.29
C ASP A 173 -6.02 13.65 -0.34
N LEU A 174 -6.08 13.93 0.97
CA LEU A 174 -5.89 12.92 2.00
C LEU A 174 -7.14 12.77 2.86
N TYR A 175 -7.65 11.55 2.98
CA TYR A 175 -8.69 11.20 3.95
C TYR A 175 -8.12 10.32 5.05
N THR A 176 -8.25 10.74 6.32
CA THR A 176 -7.77 10.00 7.48
C THR A 176 -8.91 9.32 8.23
N GLY A 177 -8.76 8.02 8.43
CA GLY A 177 -9.59 7.23 9.33
C GLY A 177 -9.07 7.35 10.74
N ASN A 178 -9.81 8.10 11.55
CA ASN A 178 -9.44 8.37 12.92
C ASN A 178 -10.19 7.44 13.89
N LEU A 179 -9.60 7.30 15.07
CA LEU A 179 -10.11 6.56 16.21
C LEU A 179 -10.36 7.53 17.36
N GLY A 180 -11.34 7.20 18.19
CA GLY A 180 -11.57 7.94 19.42
C GLY A 180 -12.99 7.84 19.93
N ASN A 181 -13.43 8.90 20.60
CA ASN A 181 -14.73 8.98 21.26
C ASN A 181 -15.66 9.95 20.52
N SER A 182 -16.73 10.38 21.17
CA SER A 182 -17.72 11.29 20.59
C SER A 182 -17.26 12.69 20.21
N THR A 183 -16.00 13.01 20.46
CA THR A 183 -15.36 14.27 20.02
C THR A 183 -14.43 14.07 18.81
N SER A 184 -14.19 12.82 18.43
CA SER A 184 -13.33 12.45 17.30
C SER A 184 -14.14 12.30 16.02
N ARG A 185 -13.46 12.49 14.89
CA ARG A 185 -14.04 12.36 13.55
C ARG A 185 -12.94 12.00 12.54
N ASN A 186 -13.32 11.38 11.43
CA ASN A 186 -12.44 11.26 10.26
C ASN A 186 -12.22 12.64 9.65
N LEU A 187 -11.07 12.85 9.01
CA LEU A 187 -10.73 14.14 8.42
C LEU A 187 -10.51 14.02 6.92
N LEU A 188 -10.98 15.02 6.18
CA LEU A 188 -10.64 15.23 4.77
C LEU A 188 -9.74 16.47 4.67
N TYR A 189 -8.57 16.29 4.07
CA TYR A 189 -7.60 17.34 3.82
C TYR A 189 -7.51 17.60 2.32
N HIS A 190 -7.80 18.82 1.91
CA HIS A 190 -7.62 19.26 0.54
C HIS A 190 -6.19 19.73 0.31
N ASN A 191 -5.56 19.25 -0.76
CA ASN A 191 -4.23 19.65 -1.19
C ASN A 191 -4.30 20.97 -1.97
N LYS A 192 -3.61 22.01 -1.51
CA LYS A 192 -3.64 23.33 -2.16
C LYS A 192 -2.70 23.47 -3.35
N GLY A 193 -1.92 22.43 -3.66
CA GLY A 193 -0.93 22.44 -4.75
C GLY A 193 0.34 23.25 -4.46
N ASP A 194 0.48 23.77 -3.24
CA ASP A 194 1.68 24.48 -2.76
C ASP A 194 2.51 23.62 -1.78
N GLY A 195 2.24 22.32 -1.75
CA GLY A 195 2.83 21.37 -0.80
C GLY A 195 2.17 21.39 0.58
N SER A 196 1.03 22.06 0.75
CA SER A 196 0.29 22.08 2.01
C SER A 196 -1.19 21.78 1.86
N PHE A 197 -1.75 21.32 2.97
CA PHE A 197 -3.12 20.82 3.10
C PHE A 197 -3.96 21.75 3.97
N VAL A 198 -5.28 21.70 3.75
CA VAL A 198 -6.28 22.36 4.59
C VAL A 198 -7.39 21.37 4.94
N ASP A 199 -7.80 21.35 6.21
CA ASP A 199 -8.95 20.57 6.66
C ASP A 199 -10.25 21.15 6.04
N VAL A 200 -10.90 20.35 5.21
CA VAL A 200 -12.18 20.66 4.54
C VAL A 200 -13.32 19.76 5.00
N THR A 201 -13.14 19.05 6.12
CA THR A 201 -14.08 18.03 6.62
C THR A 201 -15.51 18.57 6.76
N GLU A 202 -15.67 19.79 7.30
CA GLU A 202 -16.99 20.41 7.47
C GLU A 202 -17.57 20.90 6.14
N GLN A 203 -16.74 21.52 5.31
CA GLN A 203 -17.11 22.04 3.99
C GLN A 203 -17.57 20.91 3.06
N ALA A 204 -16.97 19.73 3.19
CA ALA A 204 -17.34 18.52 2.45
C ALA A 204 -18.58 17.79 3.04
N GLY A 205 -19.16 18.28 4.15
CA GLY A 205 -20.30 17.65 4.80
C GLY A 205 -19.95 16.35 5.55
N LEU A 206 -18.68 16.13 5.86
CA LEU A 206 -18.15 14.94 6.53
C LEU A 206 -17.90 15.16 8.02
N ASN A 207 -18.37 16.28 8.59
CA ASN A 207 -18.25 16.61 10.00
C ASN A 207 -19.21 15.78 10.87
N ILE A 208 -18.96 14.47 10.90
CA ILE A 208 -19.75 13.47 11.60
C ILE A 208 -18.90 12.96 12.77
N PRO A 209 -19.21 13.36 14.02
CA PRO A 209 -18.53 12.81 15.18
C PRO A 209 -18.81 11.32 15.32
N PHE A 210 -17.83 10.57 15.84
CA PHE A 210 -18.06 9.17 16.15
C PHE A 210 -19.15 9.06 17.21
N ASN A 211 -20.03 8.07 17.07
CA ASN A 211 -20.92 7.70 18.15
C ASN A 211 -20.71 6.21 18.47
N PRO A 212 -21.16 5.73 19.64
CA PRO A 212 -20.96 4.33 20.05
C PRO A 212 -21.57 3.29 19.10
N GLU A 213 -22.55 3.69 18.28
CA GLU A 213 -23.27 2.84 17.31
C GLU A 213 -22.69 2.92 15.89
N THR A 214 -22.10 4.05 15.49
CA THR A 214 -21.53 4.29 14.15
C THR A 214 -20.03 4.04 14.09
N GLY A 215 -19.35 4.00 15.25
CA GLY A 215 -17.91 3.73 15.36
C GLY A 215 -17.02 4.82 14.75
N GLY A 216 -15.72 4.75 15.07
CA GLY A 216 -14.64 5.33 14.25
C GLY A 216 -14.18 4.34 13.19
N SER A 217 -13.13 4.66 12.42
CA SER A 217 -12.59 3.75 11.40
C SER A 217 -11.86 2.56 12.05
N ASN A 218 -12.60 1.60 12.59
CA ASN A 218 -12.07 0.33 13.11
C ASN A 218 -11.78 -0.66 11.96
N GLY A 219 -11.16 -0.20 10.88
CA GLY A 219 -10.97 -0.98 9.66
C GLY A 219 -10.33 -0.18 8.52
N GLY A 220 -10.14 -0.87 7.40
CA GLY A 220 -9.53 -0.28 6.19
C GLY A 220 -10.41 0.76 5.52
N ILE A 221 -9.76 1.65 4.77
CA ILE A 221 -10.41 2.68 3.94
C ILE A 221 -10.03 2.40 2.49
N VAL A 222 -10.97 2.61 1.58
CA VAL A 222 -10.74 2.57 0.14
C VAL A 222 -11.47 3.73 -0.51
N ALA A 223 -10.85 4.34 -1.51
CA ALA A 223 -11.46 5.31 -2.40
C ALA A 223 -11.56 4.69 -3.79
N GLY A 224 -12.66 4.97 -4.48
CA GLY A 224 -12.91 4.46 -5.83
C GLY A 224 -14.18 5.07 -6.41
N ASP A 225 -14.28 5.06 -7.73
CA ASP A 225 -15.54 5.31 -8.41
C ASP A 225 -16.37 4.02 -8.37
N PHE A 226 -17.58 4.10 -7.82
CA PHE A 226 -18.47 2.94 -7.60
C PHE A 226 -19.81 3.10 -8.32
N ASN A 227 -19.96 4.14 -9.14
CA ASN A 227 -21.20 4.43 -9.85
C ASN A 227 -21.02 4.30 -11.36
N ASP A 228 -20.70 3.07 -11.77
CA ASP A 228 -20.71 2.58 -13.15
C ASP A 228 -22.02 2.92 -13.91
#